data_AF-A0A4R5A2Y8-F1
#
_entry.id   AF-A0A4R5A2Y8-F1
#
_cell.length_a   1.000
_cell.length_b   1.000
_cell.length_c   1.000
_cell.angle_alpha   90.00
_cell.angle_beta   90.00
_cell.angle_gamma   90.00
#
_symmetry.space_group_name_H-M   'P 1'
#
loop_
_entity.id
_entity.type
_entity.pdbx_description
1 polymer ?
#
loop_
_entity_poly.entity_id
_entity_poly.type
_entity_poly.pdbx_seq_one_letter_code
_entity_poly.pdbx_strand_id
1 'polypeptide(L)'
;MAPTPPTDAELDVMIRARLAAVGIDLDQLPPGTAADPETGAPGRAAVLASLRSFARSSLAEISAWVPPAPTGTPATQAVELSQQAAPMLYPSISTAWRDS
;
A
#
# COMPACT_ATOMS: atom_id res chain seq x y z
N MET A 1 -25.03 0.09 -4.29
CA MET A 1 -24.80 0.10 -2.83
C MET A 1 -23.35 0.45 -2.58
N ALA A 2 -23.05 1.43 -1.73
CA ALA A 2 -21.67 1.66 -1.32
C ALA A 2 -21.22 0.52 -0.38
N PRO A 3 -19.96 0.07 -0.45
CA PRO A 3 -19.44 -0.92 0.48
C PRO A 3 -19.45 -0.35 1.91
N THR A 4 -19.84 -1.18 2.88
CA THR A 4 -19.78 -0.81 4.30
C THR A 4 -18.31 -0.68 4.71
N PRO A 5 -17.89 0.44 5.32
CA PRO A 5 -16.51 0.58 5.80
C PRO A 5 -16.23 -0.39 6.96
N PRO A 6 -14.98 -0.87 7.08
CA PRO A 6 -14.60 -1.79 8.14
C PRO A 6 -14.65 -1.11 9.52
N THR A 7 -15.07 -1.88 10.52
CA THR A 7 -15.09 -1.48 11.93
C THR A 7 -13.66 -1.40 12.50
N ASP A 8 -13.51 -0.74 13.66
CA ASP A 8 -12.23 -0.67 14.37
C ASP A 8 -11.69 -2.06 14.74
N ALA A 9 -12.57 -2.98 15.16
CA ALA A 9 -12.17 -4.33 15.53
C ALA A 9 -11.66 -5.14 14.33
N GLU A 10 -12.33 -5.03 13.18
CA GLU A 10 -11.88 -5.68 11.95
C GLU A 10 -10.53 -5.13 11.48
N LEU A 11 -10.33 -3.81 11.57
CA LEU A 11 -9.04 -3.20 11.26
C LEU A 11 -7.95 -3.65 12.23
N ASP A 12 -8.24 -3.77 13.52
CA ASP A 12 -7.27 -4.24 14.51
C ASP A 12 -6.81 -5.67 14.22
N VAL A 13 -7.73 -6.56 13.82
CA VAL A 13 -7.40 -7.94 13.40
C VAL A 13 -6.48 -7.92 12.18
N MET A 14 -6.84 -7.17 11.13
CA MET A 14 -6.02 -7.04 9.92
C MET A 14 -4.63 -6.47 10.22
N ILE A 15 -4.55 -5.40 11.01
CA ILE A 15 -3.30 -4.73 11.38
C ILE A 15 -2.40 -5.69 12.15
N ARG A 16 -2.92 -6.36 13.20
CA ARG A 16 -2.15 -7.34 13.98
C ARG A 16 -1.64 -8.48 13.12
N ALA A 17 -2.49 -9.02 12.24
CA ALA A 17 -2.07 -10.09 11.32
C ALA A 17 -0.95 -9.63 10.38
N ARG A 18 -1.06 -8.40 9.83
CA ARG A 18 -0.04 -7.86 8.91
C ARG A 18 1.29 -7.59 9.61
N LEU A 19 1.24 -7.07 10.83
CA LEU A 19 2.43 -6.83 11.65
C LEU A 19 3.11 -8.15 12.04
N ALA A 20 2.34 -9.14 12.48
CA ALA A 20 2.87 -10.47 12.80
C ALA A 20 3.57 -11.12 11.59
N ALA A 21 3.01 -10.97 10.38
CA ALA A 21 3.61 -11.49 9.15
C ALA A 21 4.99 -10.87 8.82
N VAL A 22 5.28 -9.67 9.31
CA VAL A 22 6.60 -9.01 9.18
C VAL A 22 7.43 -9.08 10.46
N GLY A 23 7.01 -9.89 11.43
CA GLY A 23 7.74 -10.11 12.68
C GLY A 23 7.59 -9.01 13.73
N ILE A 24 6.61 -8.12 13.60
CA ILE A 24 6.32 -7.07 14.59
C ILE A 24 5.23 -7.55 15.54
N ASP A 25 5.55 -7.62 16.82
CA ASP A 25 4.60 -7.91 17.90
C ASP A 25 4.22 -6.63 18.67
N LEU A 26 2.95 -6.22 18.55
CA LEU A 26 2.43 -5.04 19.25
C LEU A 26 2.33 -5.24 20.76
N ASP A 27 2.29 -6.48 21.24
CA ASP A 27 2.16 -6.76 22.66
C ASP A 27 3.46 -6.48 23.45
N GLN A 28 4.56 -6.23 22.74
CA GLN A 28 5.82 -5.71 23.30
C GLN A 28 5.74 -4.21 23.66
N LEU A 29 4.74 -3.48 23.16
CA LEU A 29 4.57 -2.06 23.48
C LEU A 29 3.85 -1.86 24.81
N PRO A 30 4.14 -0.76 25.54
CA PRO A 30 3.44 -0.42 26.77
C PRO A 30 1.93 -0.26 26.53
N PRO A 31 1.07 -0.65 27.47
CA PRO A 31 -0.38 -0.53 27.31
C PRO A 31 -0.81 0.94 27.31
N GLY A 32 -1.99 1.21 26.73
CA GLY A 32 -2.58 2.54 26.72
C GLY A 32 -2.02 3.46 25.64
N THR A 33 -2.20 4.76 25.82
CA THR A 33 -1.88 5.81 24.82
C THR A 33 -0.67 6.65 25.19
N ALA A 34 -0.25 6.64 26.46
CA ALA A 34 0.92 7.38 26.92
C ALA A 34 2.20 6.72 26.40
N ALA A 35 3.20 7.53 26.10
CA ALA A 35 4.54 7.03 25.86
C ALA A 35 5.18 6.57 27.17
N ASP A 36 6.02 5.55 27.09
CA ASP A 36 6.83 5.09 28.21
C ASP A 36 7.84 6.19 28.59
N PRO A 37 7.91 6.60 29.88
CA PRO A 37 8.74 7.72 30.30
C PRO A 37 10.25 7.42 30.26
N GLU A 38 10.66 6.14 30.29
CA GLU A 38 12.07 5.75 30.35
C GLU A 38 12.66 5.53 28.94
N THR A 39 11.89 4.86 28.08
CA THR A 39 12.33 4.44 26.73
C THR A 39 11.79 5.34 25.62
N GLY A 40 10.75 6.13 25.90
CA GLY A 40 10.01 6.90 24.90
C GLY A 40 9.14 6.05 23.98
N ALA A 41 9.01 4.74 24.23
CA ALA A 41 8.21 3.84 23.41
C ALA A 41 6.73 4.28 23.39
N PRO A 42 6.07 4.34 22.23
CA PRO A 42 4.68 4.77 22.16
C PRO A 42 3.75 3.74 22.80
N GLY A 43 2.66 4.22 23.40
CA GLY A 43 1.59 3.37 23.88
C GLY A 43 0.95 2.55 22.75
N ARG A 44 0.70 1.26 23.02
CA ARG A 44 0.11 0.32 22.07
C ARG A 44 -1.21 0.81 21.46
N ALA A 45 -2.07 1.44 22.27
CA ALA A 45 -3.34 1.97 21.81
C ALA A 45 -3.17 3.21 20.91
N ALA A 46 -2.13 4.01 21.15
CA ALA A 46 -1.80 5.14 20.28
C ALA A 46 -1.29 4.65 18.91
N VAL A 47 -0.44 3.63 18.90
CA VAL A 47 0.03 3.00 17.65
C VAL A 47 -1.13 2.40 16.87
N LEU A 48 -2.00 1.61 17.50
CA LEU A 48 -3.17 1.02 16.84
C LEU A 48 -4.09 2.11 16.26
N ALA A 49 -4.37 3.18 17.01
CA ALA A 49 -5.19 4.28 16.51
C ALA A 49 -4.57 4.96 15.28
N SER A 50 -3.26 5.20 15.29
CA SER A 50 -2.54 5.78 14.15
C SER A 50 -2.59 4.87 12.92
N LEU A 51 -2.37 3.56 13.10
CA LEU A 51 -2.43 2.59 12.02
C LEU A 51 -3.84 2.44 11.43
N ARG A 52 -4.89 2.50 12.28
CA ARG A 52 -6.28 2.53 11.79
C ARG A 52 -6.56 3.77 10.96
N SER A 53 -6.09 4.94 11.41
CA SER A 53 -6.22 6.19 10.66
C SER A 53 -5.55 6.07 9.28
N PHE A 54 -4.31 5.58 9.25
CA PHE A 54 -3.57 5.34 8.01
C PHE A 54 -4.29 4.36 7.07
N ALA A 55 -4.79 3.23 7.59
CA ALA A 55 -5.49 2.23 6.77
C ALA A 55 -6.74 2.82 6.10
N ARG A 56 -7.43 3.74 6.79
CA ARG A 56 -8.62 4.41 6.26
C ARG A 56 -8.30 5.50 5.24
N SER A 57 -7.23 6.26 5.42
CA SER A 57 -6.90 7.38 4.53
C SER A 57 -6.07 6.98 3.32
N SER A 58 -5.16 6.02 3.46
CA SER A 58 -4.08 5.84 2.47
C SER A 58 -4.28 4.64 1.54
N LEU A 59 -5.02 3.60 1.93
CA LEU A 59 -5.15 2.40 1.10
C LEU A 59 -5.91 2.65 -0.21
N ALA A 60 -6.92 3.52 -0.18
CA ALA A 60 -7.65 3.90 -1.40
C ALA A 60 -6.75 4.66 -2.39
N GLU A 61 -5.95 5.61 -1.90
CA GLU A 61 -5.04 6.39 -2.75
C GLU A 61 -3.90 5.53 -3.31
N ILE A 62 -3.31 4.66 -2.48
CA ILE A 62 -2.23 3.76 -2.91
C ILE A 62 -2.75 2.74 -3.92
N SER A 63 -3.93 2.16 -3.70
CA SER A 63 -4.50 1.17 -4.63
C SER A 63 -4.97 1.79 -5.96
N ALA A 64 -5.35 3.07 -5.94
CA ALA A 64 -5.71 3.83 -7.14
C ALA A 64 -4.50 4.44 -7.86
N TRP A 65 -3.29 4.36 -7.28
CA TRP A 65 -2.11 4.91 -7.90
C TRP A 65 -1.72 4.10 -9.14
N VAL A 66 -1.57 4.82 -10.25
CA VAL A 66 -1.18 4.27 -11.55
C VAL A 66 -0.06 5.15 -12.10
N PRO A 67 1.01 4.60 -12.69
CA PRO A 67 2.07 5.40 -13.31
C PRO A 67 1.48 6.33 -14.39
N PRO A 68 2.06 7.53 -14.61
CA PRO A 68 1.59 8.41 -15.68
C PRO A 68 1.79 7.74 -17.05
N ALA A 69 0.74 7.76 -17.87
CA ALA A 69 0.83 7.29 -19.25
C ALA A 69 1.73 8.20 -20.10
N PRO A 70 2.32 7.68 -21.20
CA PRO A 70 3.09 8.49 -22.14
C PRO A 70 2.32 9.70 -22.68
N THR A 71 3.04 10.79 -22.98
CA THR A 71 2.45 12.02 -23.52
C THR A 71 1.70 11.74 -24.83
N GLY A 72 0.47 12.24 -24.95
CA GLY A 72 -0.40 12.02 -26.12
C GLY A 72 -1.34 10.82 -25.99
N THR A 73 -1.28 10.06 -24.89
CA THR A 73 -2.21 8.95 -24.63
C THR A 73 -3.63 9.46 -24.35
N PRO A 74 -4.67 8.96 -25.05
CA PRO A 74 -6.06 9.28 -24.71
C PRO A 74 -6.38 8.87 -23.28
N ALA A 75 -7.11 9.72 -22.54
CA ALA A 75 -7.43 9.48 -21.12
C ALA A 75 -8.11 8.12 -20.86
N THR A 76 -8.88 7.61 -21.83
CA THR A 76 -9.56 6.31 -21.77
C THR A 76 -8.61 5.11 -21.85
N GLN A 77 -7.38 5.29 -22.34
CA GLN A 77 -6.36 4.23 -22.49
C GLN A 77 -5.18 4.42 -21.54
N ALA A 78 -5.14 5.51 -20.78
CA ALA A 78 -4.02 5.88 -19.92
C ALA A 78 -3.75 4.85 -18.81
N VAL A 79 -4.79 4.21 -18.27
CA VAL A 79 -4.63 3.19 -17.22
C VAL A 79 -3.98 1.91 -17.77
N GLU A 80 -4.39 1.46 -18.95
CA GLU A 80 -3.84 0.25 -19.58
C GLU A 80 -2.39 0.46 -20.07
N LEU A 81 -2.10 1.66 -20.60
CA LEU A 81 -0.79 2.03 -21.15
C LEU A 81 0.17 2.62 -20.11
N SER A 82 -0.25 2.73 -18.84
CA SER A 82 0.61 3.10 -17.72
C SER A 82 1.65 2.03 -17.38
N GLN A 83 1.40 0.78 -17.81
CA GLN A 83 2.36 -0.30 -17.69
C GLN A 83 3.54 0.06 -18.58
N GLN A 84 4.73 0.23 -17.98
CA GLN A 84 5.93 0.51 -18.75
C GLN A 84 6.12 -0.57 -19.82
N ALA A 85 6.27 -0.16 -21.07
CA ALA A 85 6.73 -1.06 -22.11
C ALA A 85 8.05 -1.67 -21.65
N ALA A 86 8.13 -3.01 -21.61
CA ALA A 86 9.34 -3.68 -21.19
C ALA A 86 10.53 -3.16 -22.02
N PRO A 87 11.62 -2.68 -21.39
CA PRO A 87 12.76 -2.16 -22.13
C PRO A 87 13.30 -3.23 -23.05
N MET A 88 13.40 -2.89 -24.34
CA MET A 88 13.86 -3.81 -25.37
C MET A 88 15.38 -3.97 -25.23
N LEU A 89 15.81 -4.93 -24.40
CA LEU A 89 17.21 -5.17 -24.02
C LEU A 89 18.12 -5.46 -25.22
N TYR A 90 17.55 -5.99 -26.32
CA TYR A 90 18.30 -6.33 -27.53
C TYR A 90 17.59 -5.83 -28.79
N PRO A 91 17.79 -4.54 -29.16
CA PRO A 91 17.14 -3.95 -30.33
C PRO A 91 17.47 -4.69 -31.64
N SER A 92 18.66 -5.29 -31.72
CA SER A 92 19.16 -6.05 -32.88
C SER A 92 18.39 -7.34 -33.18
N ILE A 93 17.64 -7.88 -32.22
CA ILE A 93 16.84 -9.12 -32.41
C ILE A 93 15.39 -8.79 -32.79
N SER A 94 14.96 -7.53 -32.60
CA SER A 94 13.56 -7.13 -32.75
C SER A 94 13.04 -7.13 -34.19
N THR A 95 13.92 -7.02 -35.19
CA THR A 95 13.55 -7.11 -36.61
C THR A 95 13.20 -8.53 -37.02
N ALA A 96 13.93 -9.54 -36.52
CA ALA A 96 13.72 -10.95 -36.87
C ALA A 96 12.34 -11.49 -36.44
N TRP A 97 11.70 -10.87 -35.45
CA TRP A 97 10.41 -11.32 -34.89
C TRP A 97 9.19 -10.63 -35.49
N ARG A 98 9.37 -9.54 -36.26
CA ARG A 98 8.26 -8.79 -36.88
C ARG A 98 8.03 -9.14 -38.35
N ASP A 99 8.97 -9.84 -38.97
CA ASP A 99 8.91 -10.24 -40.38
C ASP A 99 8.52 -11.72 -40.58
N SER A 100 8.06 -12.41 -39.53
CA SER A 100 7.51 -13.79 -39.55
C SER A 100 6.00 -13.79 -39.33
#